data_AF-A0A4W5MV62-F1
#
_entry.id   AF-A0A4W5MV62-F1
#
_cell.length_a   1.000
_cell.length_b   1.000
_cell.length_c   1.000
_cell.angle_alpha   90.00
_cell.angle_beta   90.00
_cell.angle_gamma   90.00
#
_symmetry.space_group_name_H-M   'P 1'
#
loop_
_entity.id
_entity.type
_entity.pdbx_description
1 polymer ?
#
loop_
_entity_poly.entity_id
_entity_poly.type
_entity_poly.pdbx_seq_one_letter_code
_entity_poly.pdbx_strand_id
1 'polypeptide(L)'
;MGTFVTLAEVLEARGSPLEEDEVWLNSMALAFVLLSGPGNMCSVLSPGSLLLSASGDLAFKSCARSGDLGSFTAPEVQDGHDMVVYSLGMTLYWSVDYQLAQNQPIQLSDKLNNLLLSMCEDTVQRRADLVTVLETCDRHIKTAQLPPPEKLIKQLVEDVFRDSVSSPTFPLLNLRSVLPSLV
;
A
#
# COMPACT_ATOMS: atom_id res chain seq x y z
N MET A 1 -8.13 -23.07 -7.20
CA MET A 1 -7.02 -22.79 -6.26
C MET A 1 -6.67 -21.33 -6.46
N GLY A 2 -7.10 -20.44 -5.55
CA GLY A 2 -6.76 -19.01 -5.64
C GLY A 2 -5.34 -18.84 -5.15
N THR A 3 -4.41 -18.54 -6.05
CA THR A 3 -3.05 -18.17 -5.68
C THR A 3 -3.06 -16.70 -5.25
N PHE A 4 -2.60 -16.45 -4.03
CA PHE A 4 -2.39 -15.11 -3.50
C PHE A 4 -0.90 -14.87 -3.34
N VAL A 5 -0.48 -13.65 -3.65
CA VAL A 5 0.86 -13.13 -3.37
C VAL A 5 0.73 -11.87 -2.54
N THR A 6 1.74 -11.54 -1.74
CA THR A 6 1.78 -10.31 -0.96
C THR A 6 2.30 -9.16 -1.79
N LEU A 7 1.97 -7.91 -1.42
CA LEU A 7 2.58 -6.74 -2.05
C LEU A 7 4.11 -6.75 -1.88
N ALA A 8 4.63 -7.26 -0.76
CA ALA A 8 6.05 -7.48 -0.55
C ALA A 8 6.65 -8.43 -1.59
N GLU A 9 6.03 -9.59 -1.85
CA GLU A 9 6.48 -10.56 -2.86
C GLU A 9 6.39 -9.99 -4.28
N VAL A 10 5.37 -9.16 -4.57
CA VAL A 10 5.25 -8.45 -5.84
C VAL A 10 6.44 -7.53 -6.08
N LEU A 11 6.77 -6.69 -5.09
CA LEU A 11 7.89 -5.76 -5.16
C LEU A 11 9.24 -6.49 -5.23
N GLU A 12 9.36 -7.60 -4.49
CA GLU A 12 10.55 -8.45 -4.53
C GLU A 12 10.76 -9.10 -5.90
N ALA A 13 9.71 -9.67 -6.50
CA ALA A 13 9.80 -10.31 -7.81
C ALA A 13 10.17 -9.30 -8.91
N ARG A 14 9.56 -8.10 -8.91
CA ARG A 14 9.81 -7.06 -9.91
C ARG A 14 11.11 -6.27 -9.68
N GLY A 15 11.68 -6.30 -8.48
CA GLY A 15 12.92 -5.59 -8.11
C GLY A 15 12.88 -4.07 -8.30
N SER A 16 11.69 -3.47 -8.23
CA SER A 16 11.46 -2.04 -8.49
C SER A 16 10.24 -1.52 -7.72
N PRO A 17 10.18 -0.21 -7.41
CA PRO A 17 9.03 0.39 -6.74
C PRO A 17 7.79 0.41 -7.64
N LEU A 18 6.62 0.63 -7.01
CA LEU A 18 5.40 0.92 -7.75
C LEU A 18 5.48 2.28 -8.45
N GLU A 19 4.96 2.34 -9.66
CA GLU A 19 4.75 3.59 -10.39
C GLU A 19 3.53 4.35 -9.85
N GLU A 20 3.47 5.67 -10.11
CA GLU A 20 2.40 6.53 -9.59
C GLU A 20 0.99 6.02 -9.96
N ASP A 21 0.77 5.60 -11.21
CA ASP A 21 -0.52 5.05 -11.65
C ASP A 21 -0.87 3.75 -10.91
N GLU A 22 0.13 2.93 -10.59
CA GLU A 22 -0.04 1.70 -9.82
C GLU A 22 -0.46 2.00 -8.38
N VAL A 23 0.08 3.07 -7.79
CA VAL A 23 -0.28 3.53 -6.44
C VAL A 23 -1.71 4.06 -6.41
N TRP A 24 -2.12 4.84 -7.41
CA TRP A 24 -3.51 5.33 -7.53
C TRP A 24 -4.51 4.18 -7.57
N LEU A 25 -4.23 3.17 -8.39
CA LEU A 25 -5.08 1.99 -8.57
C LEU A 25 -5.10 1.10 -7.32
N ASN A 26 -3.94 0.83 -6.72
CA ASN A 26 -3.87 0.07 -5.46
C ASN A 26 -4.61 0.79 -4.33
N SER A 27 -4.42 2.10 -4.18
CA SER A 27 -5.10 2.90 -3.15
C SER A 27 -6.62 2.86 -3.31
N MET A 28 -7.14 2.96 -4.54
CA MET A 28 -8.57 2.82 -4.81
C MET A 28 -9.11 1.45 -4.39
N ALA A 29 -8.45 0.37 -4.84
CA ALA A 29 -8.90 -0.99 -4.57
C ALA A 29 -8.84 -1.31 -3.07
N LEU A 30 -7.78 -0.90 -2.38
CA LEU A 30 -7.61 -1.09 -0.94
C LEU A 30 -8.69 -0.31 -0.16
N ALA A 31 -8.91 0.96 -0.50
CA ALA A 31 -9.95 1.76 0.14
C ALA A 31 -11.35 1.15 -0.06
N PHE A 32 -11.65 0.67 -1.26
CA PHE A 32 -12.93 0.01 -1.56
C PHE A 32 -13.15 -1.27 -0.73
N VAL A 33 -12.13 -2.13 -0.65
CA VAL A 33 -12.22 -3.39 0.09
C VAL A 33 -12.34 -3.13 1.59
N LEU A 34 -11.63 -2.14 2.11
CA LEU A 34 -11.71 -1.75 3.53
C LEU A 34 -13.05 -1.14 3.92
N LEU A 35 -13.70 -0.40 3.02
CA LEU A 35 -15.06 0.13 3.21
C LEU A 35 -16.13 -0.95 3.09
N SER A 36 -15.92 -1.94 2.22
CA SER A 36 -16.88 -3.02 1.95
C SER A 36 -16.74 -4.21 2.90
N GLY A 37 -15.62 -4.31 3.61
CA GLY A 37 -15.32 -5.40 4.54
C GLY A 37 -16.10 -5.30 5.87
N PRO A 38 -16.23 -6.42 6.60
CA PRO A 38 -16.87 -6.40 7.92
C PRO A 38 -16.10 -5.46 8.86
N GLY A 39 -16.83 -4.53 9.50
CA GLY A 39 -16.32 -3.40 10.31
C GLY A 39 -15.61 -3.74 11.62
N ASN A 40 -14.80 -4.80 11.63
CA ASN A 40 -13.92 -5.19 12.73
C ASN A 40 -12.49 -5.45 12.22
N MET A 41 -11.95 -4.54 11.43
CA MET A 41 -10.59 -4.61 10.90
C MET A 41 -9.65 -3.89 11.87
N CYS A 42 -9.35 -4.52 13.01
CA CYS A 42 -8.29 -4.06 13.89
C CYS A 42 -6.95 -4.65 13.42
N SER A 43 -6.49 -4.22 12.24
CA SER A 43 -5.24 -4.71 11.66
C SER A 43 -4.42 -3.58 11.06
N VAL A 44 -3.20 -3.45 11.56
CA VAL A 44 -2.13 -2.68 10.92
C VAL A 44 -1.82 -3.31 9.56
N LEU A 45 -1.95 -2.55 8.49
CA LEU A 45 -1.60 -2.96 7.14
C LEU A 45 -0.09 -2.78 6.91
N SER A 46 0.50 -3.74 6.21
CA SER A 46 1.89 -3.73 5.77
C SER A 46 2.00 -4.41 4.42
N PRO A 47 3.08 -4.18 3.65
CA PRO A 47 3.29 -4.86 2.36
C PRO A 47 3.18 -6.40 2.44
N GLY A 48 3.58 -7.00 3.58
CA GLY A 48 3.51 -8.45 3.80
C GLY A 48 2.13 -8.98 4.25
N SER A 49 1.21 -8.10 4.66
CA SER A 49 -0.15 -8.46 5.05
C SER A 49 -1.19 -8.21 3.94
N LEU A 50 -0.88 -7.35 2.97
CA LEU A 50 -1.69 -7.11 1.78
C LEU A 50 -1.55 -8.27 0.81
N LEU A 51 -2.65 -8.97 0.49
CA LEU A 51 -2.70 -10.08 -0.45
C LEU A 51 -3.38 -9.65 -1.74
N LEU A 52 -2.75 -9.97 -2.87
CA LEU A 52 -3.24 -9.78 -4.23
C LEU A 52 -3.55 -11.15 -4.83
N SER A 53 -4.68 -11.29 -5.52
CA SER A 53 -5.07 -12.53 -6.17
C SER A 53 -4.92 -12.45 -7.69
N ALA A 54 -4.72 -13.61 -8.34
CA ALA A 54 -4.79 -13.73 -9.80
C ALA A 54 -6.20 -13.46 -10.37
N SER A 55 -7.24 -13.34 -9.52
CA SER A 55 -8.58 -12.90 -9.92
C SER A 55 -8.76 -11.38 -9.88
N GLY A 56 -7.76 -10.63 -9.42
CA GLY A 56 -7.81 -9.17 -9.32
C GLY A 56 -8.40 -8.66 -8.01
N ASP A 57 -8.53 -9.53 -7.01
CA ASP A 57 -9.08 -9.20 -5.70
C ASP A 57 -7.95 -8.92 -4.71
N LEU A 58 -8.29 -8.13 -3.68
CA LEU A 58 -7.43 -7.91 -2.53
C LEU A 58 -7.99 -8.59 -1.29
N ALA A 59 -7.09 -9.09 -0.47
CA ALA A 59 -7.40 -9.64 0.84
C ALA A 59 -6.34 -9.21 1.84
N PHE A 60 -6.61 -9.43 3.13
CA PHE A 60 -5.69 -9.08 4.20
C PHE A 60 -5.41 -10.30 5.06
N LYS A 61 -4.14 -10.54 5.38
CA LYS A 61 -3.79 -11.47 6.46
C LYS A 61 -4.23 -10.84 7.79
N SER A 62 -4.88 -11.62 8.66
CA SER A 62 -5.11 -11.19 10.03
C SER A 62 -3.74 -11.00 10.70
N CYS A 63 -3.37 -9.76 10.98
CA CYS A 63 -2.12 -9.46 11.68
C CYS A 63 -2.37 -9.57 13.18
N ALA A 64 -1.71 -10.53 13.84
CA ALA A 64 -1.52 -10.44 15.28
C ALA A 64 -0.68 -9.19 15.58
N ARG A 65 -0.95 -8.49 16.69
CA ARG A 65 -0.18 -7.33 17.17
C ARG A 65 1.30 -7.74 17.34
N SER A 66 2.08 -7.67 16.26
CA SER A 66 3.48 -8.07 16.19
C SER A 66 4.33 -6.83 16.35
N GLY A 67 5.37 -6.90 17.19
CA GLY A 67 6.25 -5.78 17.55
C GLY A 67 7.10 -5.22 16.39
N ASP A 68 7.07 -5.84 15.22
CA ASP A 68 7.85 -5.44 14.03
C ASP A 68 7.08 -4.50 13.07
N LEU A 69 5.84 -4.12 13.43
CA LEU A 69 4.97 -3.24 12.64
C LEU A 69 4.99 -1.78 13.10
N GLY A 70 5.98 -1.39 13.91
CA GLY A 70 6.08 -0.04 14.48
C GLY A 70 6.02 1.06 13.42
N SER A 71 6.57 0.80 12.23
CA SER A 71 6.58 1.74 11.11
C SER A 71 5.24 1.94 10.39
N PHE A 72 4.30 1.03 10.60
CA PHE A 72 2.97 1.08 9.99
C PHE A 72 1.90 1.42 11.02
N THR A 73 2.28 1.65 12.28
CA THR A 73 1.37 1.99 13.36
C THR A 73 1.33 3.50 13.52
N ALA A 74 0.13 4.06 13.64
CA ALA A 74 -0.04 5.49 13.91
C ALA A 74 0.63 5.89 15.24
N PRO A 75 1.17 7.11 15.36
CA PRO A 75 1.89 7.55 16.55
C PRO A 75 0.98 7.64 17.79
N GLU A 76 -0.32 7.84 17.59
CA GLU A 76 -1.32 7.74 18.64
C GLU A 76 -1.74 6.27 18.87
N VAL A 77 -1.79 5.85 20.13
CA VAL A 77 -2.29 4.52 20.50
C VAL A 77 -3.82 4.54 20.46
N GLN A 78 -4.40 4.49 19.26
CA GLN A 78 -5.84 4.28 19.05
C GLN A 78 -6.12 3.00 18.25
N ASP A 79 -7.05 2.21 18.76
CA ASP A 79 -7.54 0.96 18.16
C ASP A 79 -8.63 1.32 17.14
N GLY A 80 -8.66 0.68 15.95
CA GLY A 80 -9.79 0.77 15.02
C GLY A 80 -9.49 1.29 13.61
N HIS A 81 -10.47 1.96 13.00
CA HIS A 81 -10.49 2.37 11.59
C HIS A 81 -9.42 3.41 11.21
N ASP A 82 -9.09 4.33 12.11
CA ASP A 82 -8.12 5.39 11.82
C ASP A 82 -6.69 4.85 11.70
N MET A 83 -6.40 3.77 12.41
CA MET A 83 -5.13 3.02 12.29
C MET A 83 -4.98 2.39 10.91
N VAL A 84 -6.09 1.93 10.31
CA VAL A 84 -6.07 1.30 8.99
C VAL A 84 -5.67 2.30 7.91
N VAL A 85 -6.19 3.53 7.95
CA VAL A 85 -5.83 4.55 6.95
C VAL A 85 -4.35 4.94 7.05
N TYR A 86 -3.86 5.14 8.26
CA TYR A 86 -2.45 5.46 8.48
C TYR A 86 -1.54 4.33 7.97
N SER A 87 -1.83 3.09 8.40
CA SER A 87 -1.04 1.92 7.99
C SER A 87 -1.11 1.66 6.48
N LEU A 88 -2.24 1.96 5.83
CA LEU A 88 -2.39 1.94 4.39
C LEU A 88 -1.46 2.97 3.73
N GLY A 89 -1.47 4.22 4.20
CA GLY A 89 -0.61 5.29 3.69
C GLY A 89 0.87 4.93 3.80
N MET A 90 1.30 4.45 4.96
CA MET A 90 2.68 3.98 5.18
C MET A 90 3.04 2.79 4.29
N THR A 91 2.11 1.87 4.05
CA THR A 91 2.31 0.75 3.13
C THR A 91 2.51 1.21 1.68
N LEU A 92 1.74 2.21 1.23
CA LEU A 92 1.89 2.79 -0.11
C LEU A 92 3.20 3.58 -0.23
N TYR A 93 3.57 4.37 0.77
CA TYR A 93 4.89 5.04 0.79
C TYR A 93 6.04 4.04 0.71
N TRP A 94 5.96 2.94 1.45
CA TRP A 94 6.96 1.89 1.39
C TRP A 94 7.08 1.29 -0.02
N SER A 95 5.96 1.17 -0.73
CA SER A 95 5.94 0.60 -2.09
C SER A 95 6.59 1.48 -3.16
N VAL A 96 6.56 2.81 -2.98
CA VAL A 96 7.21 3.77 -3.91
C VAL A 96 8.66 4.05 -3.55
N ASP A 97 9.04 3.82 -2.29
CA ASP A 97 10.42 3.93 -1.80
C ASP A 97 11.23 2.64 -1.98
N TYR A 98 10.58 1.55 -2.45
CA TYR A 98 11.18 0.23 -2.51
C TYR A 98 12.47 0.22 -3.33
N GLN A 99 13.59 -0.13 -2.68
CA GLN A 99 14.93 -0.24 -3.28
C GLN A 99 15.42 1.02 -4.02
N LEU A 100 14.86 2.20 -3.74
CA LEU A 100 15.42 3.44 -4.26
C LEU A 100 16.85 3.66 -3.71
N ALA A 101 17.71 4.21 -4.56
CA ALA A 101 19.07 4.55 -4.14
C ALA A 101 19.01 5.59 -3.01
N GLN A 102 19.93 5.48 -2.04
CA GLN A 102 19.95 6.29 -0.80
C GLN A 102 19.84 7.82 -0.95
N ASN A 103 20.14 8.37 -2.14
CA ASN A 103 20.09 9.81 -2.43
C ASN A 103 19.05 10.17 -3.52
N GLN A 104 18.23 9.21 -3.96
CA GLN A 104 17.16 9.48 -4.91
C GLN A 104 15.88 9.84 -4.14
N PRO A 105 15.30 11.03 -4.40
CA PRO A 105 14.01 11.35 -3.82
C PRO A 105 12.91 10.51 -4.47
N ILE A 106 11.88 10.19 -3.70
CA ILE A 106 10.63 9.64 -4.21
C ILE A 106 10.04 10.66 -5.20
N GLN A 107 9.76 10.22 -6.43
CA GLN A 107 9.18 11.06 -7.48
C GLN A 107 7.69 10.78 -7.61
N LEU A 108 6.87 11.57 -6.89
CA LEU A 108 5.42 11.56 -7.01
C LEU A 108 4.91 12.93 -7.43
N SER A 109 3.79 12.97 -8.14
CA SER A 109 3.07 14.23 -8.32
C SER A 109 2.63 14.81 -6.97
N ASP A 110 2.53 16.14 -6.89
CA ASP A 110 2.02 16.82 -5.71
C ASP A 110 0.64 16.28 -5.29
N LYS A 111 -0.18 15.87 -6.27
CA LYS A 111 -1.52 15.36 -6.00
C LYS A 111 -1.48 14.02 -5.27
N LEU A 112 -0.64 13.08 -5.71
CA LEU A 112 -0.53 11.79 -5.05
C LEU A 112 0.19 11.93 -3.71
N ASN A 113 1.27 12.72 -3.66
CA ASN A 113 1.99 12.94 -2.41
C ASN A 113 1.10 13.56 -1.33
N ASN A 114 0.31 14.58 -1.67
CA ASN A 114 -0.62 15.20 -0.71
C ASN A 114 -1.69 14.21 -0.22
N LEU A 115 -2.20 13.32 -1.08
CA LEU A 115 -3.12 12.27 -0.66
C LEU A 115 -2.46 11.33 0.35
N LEU A 116 -1.28 10.80 0.03
CA LEU A 116 -0.55 9.90 0.93
C LEU A 116 -0.18 10.58 2.27
N LEU A 117 0.25 11.84 2.24
CA LEU A 117 0.50 12.63 3.45
C LEU A 117 -0.75 12.78 4.30
N SER A 118 -1.90 13.10 3.69
CA SER A 118 -3.18 13.21 4.41
C SER A 118 -3.62 11.91 5.07
N MET A 119 -3.23 10.75 4.52
CA MET A 119 -3.49 9.45 5.14
C MET A 119 -2.54 9.20 6.32
N CYS A 120 -1.33 9.75 6.27
CA CYS A 120 -0.27 9.60 7.26
C CYS A 120 -0.21 10.74 8.29
N GLU A 121 -1.27 11.55 8.41
CA GLU A 121 -1.33 12.59 9.42
C GLU A 121 -1.29 12.00 10.84
N ASP A 122 -0.46 12.60 11.71
CA ASP A 122 -0.26 12.18 13.10
C ASP A 122 -1.50 12.46 13.98
N THR A 123 -2.39 13.35 13.52
CA THR A 123 -3.62 13.69 14.23
C THR A 123 -4.83 13.15 13.48
N VAL A 124 -5.64 12.36 14.16
CA VAL A 124 -6.85 11.73 13.59
C VAL A 124 -7.77 12.76 12.93
N GLN A 125 -7.90 13.96 13.49
CA GLN A 125 -8.78 15.01 12.96
C GLN A 125 -8.31 15.57 11.61
N ARG A 126 -7.02 15.45 11.28
CA ARG A 126 -6.44 15.85 9.99
C ARG A 126 -6.29 14.68 9.03
N ARG A 127 -6.36 13.46 9.54
CA ARG A 127 -6.26 12.24 8.75
C ARG A 127 -7.45 12.11 7.82
N ALA A 128 -7.19 11.84 6.55
CA ALA A 128 -8.23 11.53 5.59
C ALA A 128 -9.00 10.27 6.02
N ASP A 129 -10.30 10.24 5.79
CA ASP A 129 -11.09 9.01 5.92
C ASP A 129 -11.03 8.17 4.63
N LEU A 130 -11.39 6.89 4.72
CA LEU A 130 -11.38 5.96 3.57
C LEU A 130 -12.30 6.41 2.43
N VAL A 131 -13.40 7.11 2.73
CA VAL A 131 -14.35 7.59 1.72
C VAL A 131 -13.69 8.68 0.88
N THR A 132 -13.02 9.63 1.53
CA THR A 132 -12.26 10.72 0.91
C THR A 132 -11.12 10.19 0.05
N VAL A 133 -10.41 9.17 0.54
CA VAL A 133 -9.37 8.47 -0.24
C VAL A 133 -9.98 7.85 -1.49
N LEU A 134 -11.05 7.07 -1.35
CA LEU A 134 -11.74 6.41 -2.47
C LEU A 134 -12.21 7.41 -3.53
N GLU A 135 -12.89 8.49 -3.12
CA GLU A 135 -13.39 9.53 -4.04
C GLU A 135 -12.24 10.25 -4.76
N THR A 136 -11.13 10.50 -4.06
CA THR A 136 -9.97 11.17 -4.65
C THR A 136 -9.31 10.27 -5.71
N CYS A 137 -9.15 8.99 -5.42
CA CYS A 137 -8.62 8.01 -6.36
C CYS A 137 -9.55 7.80 -7.56
N ASP A 138 -10.85 7.59 -7.34
CA ASP A 138 -11.84 7.39 -8.41
C ASP A 138 -11.84 8.58 -9.40
N ARG A 139 -11.84 9.81 -8.86
CA ARG A 139 -11.74 11.02 -9.69
C ARG A 139 -10.43 11.08 -10.48
N HIS A 140 -9.30 10.72 -9.87
CA HIS A 140 -8.01 10.67 -10.57
C HIS A 140 -8.06 9.64 -11.72
N ILE A 141 -8.44 8.40 -11.42
CA ILE A 141 -8.48 7.28 -12.37
C ILE A 141 -9.35 7.61 -13.58
N LYS A 142 -10.53 8.22 -13.36
CA LYS A 142 -11.41 8.68 -14.45
C LYS A 142 -10.78 9.79 -15.29
N THR A 143 -10.09 10.73 -14.66
CA THR A 143 -9.47 11.86 -15.34
C THR A 143 -8.25 11.43 -16.17
N ALA A 144 -7.41 10.56 -15.61
CA ALA A 144 -6.23 10.01 -16.26
C ALA A 144 -6.55 8.83 -17.22
N GLN A 145 -7.80 8.39 -17.26
CA GLN A 145 -8.27 7.24 -18.06
C GLN A 145 -7.51 5.94 -17.76
N LEU A 146 -7.17 5.73 -16.48
CA LEU A 146 -6.47 4.54 -16.04
C LEU A 146 -7.39 3.30 -16.14
N PRO A 147 -6.83 2.10 -16.32
CA PRO A 147 -7.61 0.88 -16.35
C PRO A 147 -8.30 0.61 -15.00
N PRO A 148 -9.26 -0.33 -14.94
CA PRO A 148 -9.83 -0.79 -13.68
C PRO A 148 -8.74 -1.36 -12.75
N PRO A 149 -8.79 -1.10 -11.43
CA PRO A 149 -7.78 -1.59 -10.48
C PRO A 149 -7.56 -3.11 -10.50
N GLU A 150 -8.62 -3.89 -10.76
CA GLU A 150 -8.58 -5.34 -10.81
C GLU A 150 -7.65 -5.83 -11.93
N LYS A 151 -7.53 -5.05 -13.02
CA LYS A 151 -6.61 -5.38 -14.11
C LYS A 151 -5.16 -5.26 -13.66
N LEU A 152 -4.82 -4.18 -12.95
CA LEU A 152 -3.47 -4.02 -12.39
C LEU A 152 -3.13 -5.14 -11.42
N ILE A 153 -4.04 -5.44 -10.48
CA ILE A 153 -3.83 -6.48 -9.47
C ILE A 153 -3.52 -7.82 -10.14
N LYS A 154 -4.28 -8.19 -11.18
CA LYS A 154 -4.00 -9.41 -11.97
C LYS A 154 -2.62 -9.39 -12.58
N GLN A 155 -2.25 -8.28 -13.24
CA GLN A 155 -0.94 -8.15 -13.90
C GLN A 155 0.20 -8.31 -12.89
N LEU A 156 0.13 -7.63 -11.74
CA LEU A 156 1.13 -7.75 -10.68
C LEU A 156 1.29 -9.19 -10.19
N VAL A 157 0.19 -9.92 -10.01
CA VAL A 157 0.24 -11.33 -9.60
C VAL A 157 0.81 -12.23 -10.70
N GLU A 158 0.40 -12.04 -11.94
CA GLU A 158 0.88 -12.82 -13.09
C GLU A 158 2.39 -12.65 -13.32
N ASP A 159 2.90 -11.44 -13.14
CA ASP A 159 4.33 -11.14 -13.31
C ASP A 159 5.20 -11.85 -12.26
N VAL A 160 4.75 -11.92 -11.00
CA VAL A 160 5.43 -12.71 -9.95
C VAL A 160 5.61 -14.17 -10.36
N PHE A 161 4.54 -14.78 -10.90
CA PHE A 161 4.60 -16.18 -11.32
C PHE A 161 5.45 -16.38 -12.57
N ARG A 162 5.55 -15.38 -13.45
CA ARG A 162 6.43 -15.42 -14.62
C ARG A 162 7.91 -15.38 -14.21
N ASP A 163 8.26 -14.52 -13.25
CA ASP A 163 9.66 -14.30 -12.84
C ASP A 163 10.19 -15.38 -11.89
N SER A 164 9.30 -16.13 -11.23
CA SER A 164 9.65 -17.28 -10.38
C SER A 164 10.40 -18.43 -11.10
N VAL A 165 10.45 -18.41 -12.43
CA VAL A 165 11.23 -19.36 -13.25
C VAL A 165 12.75 -19.04 -13.24
N SER A 166 13.20 -17.96 -12.58
CA SER A 166 14.58 -17.42 -12.69
C SER A 166 15.27 -16.96 -11.36
N SER A 167 15.06 -17.67 -10.25
CA SER A 167 15.77 -17.59 -8.91
C SER A 167 17.23 -17.05 -8.92
N PRO A 168 17.79 -16.36 -7.87
CA PRO A 168 17.52 -16.51 -6.43
C PRO A 168 17.38 -15.24 -5.55
N THR A 169 17.01 -15.53 -4.30
CA THR A 169 16.75 -14.77 -3.07
C THR A 169 17.74 -13.64 -2.73
N PHE A 170 17.21 -12.48 -2.32
CA PHE A 170 17.96 -11.38 -1.69
C PHE A 170 17.32 -10.95 -0.37
N PRO A 171 18.11 -10.48 0.62
CA PRO A 171 17.62 -10.27 1.98
C PRO A 171 16.70 -9.03 2.07
N LEU A 172 15.62 -9.20 2.82
CA LEU A 172 14.74 -8.14 3.31
C LEU A 172 15.51 -7.18 4.23
N LEU A 173 15.05 -5.92 4.19
CA LEU A 173 15.40 -4.76 5.04
C LEU A 173 16.38 -3.76 4.41
N ASN A 174 15.83 -2.68 3.83
CA ASN A 174 16.39 -1.35 3.99
C ASN A 174 15.26 -0.34 4.25
N LEU A 175 14.96 -0.18 5.52
CA LEU A 175 14.03 0.79 6.07
C LEU A 175 14.82 2.05 6.44
N ARG A 176 15.22 2.88 5.46
CA ARG A 176 16.13 3.99 5.78
C ARG A 176 15.49 5.14 6.57
N SER A 177 14.16 5.29 6.61
CA SER A 177 13.56 6.50 7.18
C SER A 177 12.05 6.41 7.34
N VAL A 178 11.59 5.86 8.47
CA VAL A 178 10.17 5.88 8.91
C VAL A 178 9.78 7.30 9.37
N LEU A 179 10.05 8.33 8.56
CA LEU A 179 9.94 9.76 8.90
C LEU A 179 10.75 10.18 10.14
N PRO A 180 11.84 10.94 9.93
CA PRO A 180 12.03 12.10 10.77
C PRO A 180 12.11 13.34 9.89
N SER A 181 11.11 14.22 10.11
CA SER A 181 11.12 15.68 9.95
C SER A 181 9.94 16.20 9.11
N LEU A 182 8.75 16.20 9.74
CA LEU A 182 7.80 17.30 9.55
C LEU A 182 8.42 18.55 10.23
N VAL A 183 9.31 19.25 9.54
CA VAL A 183 9.70 20.66 9.81
C VAL A 183 9.91 21.35 8.48
#